data_AF-A0A2K8Z372-F1
#
_entry.id   AF-A0A2K8Z372-F1
#
_cell.length_a   1.000
_cell.length_b   1.000
_cell.length_c   1.000
_cell.angle_alpha   90.00
_cell.angle_beta   90.00
_cell.angle_gamma   90.00
#
_symmetry.space_group_name_H-M   'P 1'
#
loop_
_entity.id
_entity.type
_entity.pdbx_description
1 polymer ?
#
loop_
_entity_poly.entity_id
_entity_poly.type
_entity_poly.pdbx_seq_one_letter_code
_entity_poly.pdbx_strand_id
1 'polypeptide(L)'
;MNNSLTSAFAKTVAALFISATPMLANPANPTKPASFEASVYVTNKNTIKLSIDKTTAESLSISLRPTDKSGDLFIKQIGKRQTNARLQLNVDELPNGVYELEIRSAGGVRIVKQVQLGTTTPTIPTGRLVAIN
;
A
#
# COMPACT_ATOMS: atom_id res chain seq x y z
N MET A 1 39.81 -12.38 78.48
CA MET A 1 40.88 -12.93 77.61
C MET A 1 40.49 -14.38 77.36
N ASN A 2 39.97 -14.79 76.19
CA ASN A 2 40.67 -14.94 74.92
C ASN A 2 39.66 -15.16 73.77
N ASN A 3 40.06 -14.83 72.54
CA ASN A 3 39.94 -15.61 71.29
C ASN A 3 39.56 -14.79 70.05
N SER A 4 40.57 -14.60 69.21
CA SER A 4 40.57 -14.10 67.85
C SER A 4 39.92 -15.09 66.88
N LEU A 5 39.05 -14.60 66.00
CA LEU A 5 38.54 -15.34 64.85
C LEU A 5 39.05 -14.70 63.57
N THR A 6 39.97 -15.40 62.92
CA THR A 6 40.39 -15.17 61.54
C THR A 6 39.33 -15.76 60.60
N SER A 7 38.99 -15.04 59.53
CA SER A 7 38.29 -15.63 58.38
C SER A 7 38.75 -14.95 57.11
N ALA A 8 39.49 -15.69 56.28
CA ALA A 8 39.88 -15.32 54.94
C ALA A 8 38.73 -15.70 53.98
N PHE A 9 38.19 -14.72 53.26
CA PHE A 9 37.22 -14.96 52.19
C PHE A 9 37.89 -14.67 50.83
N ALA A 10 38.29 -15.73 50.13
CA ALA A 10 38.61 -15.67 48.71
C ALA A 10 37.29 -15.69 47.92
N LYS A 11 37.01 -14.63 47.15
CA LYS A 11 35.87 -14.60 46.22
C LYS A 11 36.39 -14.50 44.79
N THR A 12 36.31 -15.61 44.07
CA THR A 12 36.57 -15.72 42.64
C THR A 12 35.57 -14.86 41.86
N VAL A 13 36.06 -13.92 41.05
CA VAL A 13 35.24 -13.11 40.14
C VAL A 13 35.30 -13.75 38.76
N ALA A 14 34.18 -14.33 38.31
CA ALA A 14 34.02 -14.77 36.92
C ALA A 14 33.44 -13.60 36.11
N ALA A 15 34.21 -13.09 35.14
CA ALA A 15 33.77 -12.03 34.24
C ALA A 15 32.97 -12.64 33.06
N LEU A 16 31.70 -12.27 32.94
CA LEU A 16 30.82 -12.67 31.84
C LEU A 16 30.88 -11.59 30.74
N PHE A 17 31.47 -11.90 29.59
CA PHE A 17 31.45 -11.00 28.42
C PHE A 17 30.13 -11.20 27.67
N ILE A 18 29.25 -10.19 27.69
CA ILE A 18 28.03 -10.14 26.88
C ILE A 18 28.36 -9.28 25.64
N SER A 19 28.51 -9.90 24.48
CA SER A 19 28.62 -9.19 23.21
C SER A 19 27.23 -8.76 22.73
N ALA A 20 26.96 -7.46 22.76
CA ALA A 20 25.75 -6.89 22.18
C ALA A 20 25.93 -6.69 20.67
N THR A 21 25.12 -7.35 19.86
CA THR A 21 25.00 -7.08 18.42
C THR A 21 24.05 -5.90 18.20
N PRO A 22 24.45 -4.82 17.49
CA PRO A 22 23.51 -3.76 17.15
C PRO A 22 22.58 -4.27 16.04
N MET A 23 21.29 -4.40 16.34
CA MET A 23 20.27 -4.59 15.30
C MET A 23 20.18 -3.29 14.50
N LEU A 24 20.52 -3.37 13.21
CA LEU A 24 20.43 -2.28 12.26
C LEU A 24 18.94 -1.97 11.99
N ALA A 25 18.36 -1.05 12.75
CA ALA A 25 17.01 -0.57 12.50
C ALA A 25 17.02 0.26 11.20
N ASN A 26 16.40 -0.26 10.14
CA ASN A 26 16.11 0.51 8.93
C ASN A 26 15.20 1.68 9.32
N PRO A 27 15.56 2.96 9.04
CA PRO A 27 14.69 4.08 9.32
C PRO A 27 13.46 3.99 8.41
N ALA A 28 12.38 3.41 8.91
CA ALA A 28 11.07 3.56 8.30
C ALA A 28 10.73 5.06 8.37
N ASN A 29 10.74 5.75 7.23
CA ASN A 29 10.25 7.11 7.13
C ASN A 29 8.87 7.19 7.80
N PRO A 30 8.61 8.17 8.69
CA PRO A 30 7.32 8.32 9.31
C PRO A 30 6.27 8.49 8.21
N THR A 31 5.45 7.47 8.01
CA THR A 31 4.37 7.49 7.02
C THR A 31 3.27 8.37 7.60
N LYS A 32 3.11 9.59 7.06
CA LYS A 32 2.01 10.48 7.45
C LYS A 32 0.70 9.69 7.33
N PRO A 33 -0.15 9.67 8.37
CA PRO A 33 -1.43 8.96 8.31
C PRO A 33 -2.25 9.46 7.13
N ALA A 34 -2.91 8.53 6.43
CA ALA A 34 -3.66 8.86 5.23
C ALA A 34 -4.84 9.78 5.57
N SER A 35 -4.96 10.92 4.87
CA SER A 35 -6.06 11.88 5.05
C SER A 35 -7.36 11.47 4.36
N PHE A 36 -7.37 10.29 3.74
CA PHE A 36 -8.51 9.72 3.05
C PHE A 36 -8.34 8.21 2.93
N GLU A 37 -9.47 7.52 2.82
CA GLU A 37 -9.57 6.13 2.43
C GLU A 37 -10.09 6.06 1.00
N ALA A 38 -9.61 5.09 0.23
CA ALA A 38 -10.03 4.89 -1.15
C ALA A 38 -10.15 3.42 -1.51
N SER A 39 -11.25 3.08 -2.19
CA SER A 39 -11.47 1.78 -2.82
C SER A 39 -11.73 1.95 -4.31
N VAL A 40 -11.14 1.07 -5.12
CA VAL A 40 -11.28 1.09 -6.58
C VAL A 40 -11.46 -0.34 -7.10
N TYR A 41 -12.32 -0.49 -8.11
CA TYR A 41 -12.44 -1.73 -8.87
C TYR A 41 -12.93 -1.45 -10.29
N VAL A 42 -12.65 -2.38 -11.21
CA VAL A 42 -13.20 -2.39 -12.57
C VAL A 42 -14.40 -3.32 -12.59
N THR A 43 -15.48 -2.86 -13.20
CA THR A 43 -16.65 -3.70 -13.45
C THR A 43 -16.48 -4.49 -14.75
N ASN A 44 -17.28 -5.52 -14.94
CA ASN A 44 -17.37 -6.27 -16.20
C ASN A 44 -17.88 -5.44 -17.41
N LYS A 45 -18.38 -4.21 -17.18
CA LYS A 45 -18.81 -3.27 -18.22
C LYS A 45 -17.74 -2.20 -18.49
N ASN A 46 -16.46 -2.56 -18.41
CA ASN A 46 -15.31 -1.68 -18.62
C ASN A 46 -15.47 -0.29 -17.96
N THR A 47 -15.93 -0.30 -16.72
CA THR A 47 -16.16 0.93 -15.95
C THR A 47 -15.37 0.86 -14.66
N ILE A 48 -14.57 1.88 -14.39
CA ILE A 48 -13.85 2.03 -13.12
C ILE A 48 -14.79 2.69 -12.11
N LYS A 49 -14.98 2.04 -10.96
CA LYS A 49 -15.68 2.61 -9.81
C LYS A 49 -14.67 2.98 -8.75
N LEU A 50 -14.63 4.26 -8.40
CA LEU A 50 -13.77 4.82 -7.37
C LEU A 50 -14.63 5.42 -6.25
N SER A 51 -14.24 5.10 -5.04
CA SER A 51 -14.93 5.41 -3.81
C SER A 51 -13.93 6.04 -2.85
N ILE A 52 -14.18 7.27 -2.43
CA ILE A 52 -13.29 8.03 -1.53
C ILE A 52 -14.10 8.56 -0.34
N ASP A 53 -13.53 8.37 0.84
CA ASP A 53 -14.01 8.94 2.09
C ASP A 53 -12.84 9.69 2.76
N LYS A 54 -13.01 10.99 3.03
CA LYS A 54 -11.95 11.84 3.60
C LYS A 54 -12.04 11.87 5.11
N THR A 55 -10.90 11.71 5.76
CA THR A 55 -10.79 11.89 7.22
C THR A 55 -10.43 13.32 7.59
N THR A 56 -9.94 14.12 6.63
CA THR A 56 -9.63 15.54 6.81
C THR A 56 -10.18 16.42 5.68
N ALA A 57 -10.32 17.73 5.93
CA ALA A 57 -10.84 18.70 4.96
C ALA A 57 -9.81 19.13 3.88
N GLU A 58 -8.94 18.22 3.45
CA GLU A 58 -7.95 18.47 2.40
C GLU A 58 -8.57 18.32 1.00
N SER A 59 -8.06 19.07 0.03
CA SER A 59 -8.42 18.87 -1.38
C SER A 59 -7.66 17.67 -1.95
N LEU A 60 -8.32 16.90 -2.81
CA LEU A 60 -7.70 15.75 -3.48
C LEU A 60 -7.68 15.97 -5.00
N SER A 61 -6.62 15.51 -5.65
CA SER A 61 -6.50 15.36 -7.09
C SER A 61 -6.53 13.88 -7.44
N ILE A 62 -7.36 13.52 -8.41
CA ILE A 62 -7.50 12.16 -8.92
C ILE A 62 -7.04 12.18 -10.37
N SER A 63 -6.10 11.32 -10.74
CA SER A 63 -5.66 11.16 -12.13
C SER A 63 -5.62 9.71 -12.57
N LEU A 64 -5.94 9.46 -13.84
CA LEU A 64 -5.80 8.16 -14.49
C LEU A 64 -4.79 8.29 -15.63
N ARG A 65 -3.80 7.41 -15.68
CA ARG A 65 -2.81 7.36 -16.76
C ARG A 65 -2.41 5.93 -17.11
N PRO A 66 -1.98 5.65 -18.36
CA PRO A 66 -1.34 4.39 -18.70
C PRO A 66 -0.02 4.23 -17.90
N THR A 67 0.34 3.01 -17.52
CA THR A 67 1.62 2.77 -16.83
C THR A 67 2.83 2.91 -17.77
N ASP A 68 2.63 2.70 -19.07
CA ASP A 68 3.67 2.67 -20.11
C ASP A 68 3.87 4.02 -20.83
N LYS A 69 2.99 5.01 -20.59
CA LYS A 69 3.01 6.31 -21.30
C LYS A 69 2.93 7.47 -20.31
N SER A 70 3.51 8.59 -20.72
CA SER A 70 3.35 9.85 -20.00
C SER A 70 2.08 10.56 -20.44
N GLY A 71 1.39 11.19 -19.48
CA GLY A 71 0.18 11.97 -19.73
C GLY A 71 -1.03 11.40 -19.00
N ASP A 72 -1.76 12.29 -18.32
CA ASP A 72 -3.00 11.93 -17.64
C ASP A 72 -4.16 11.94 -18.66
N LEU A 73 -4.89 10.82 -18.73
CA LEU A 73 -6.10 10.67 -19.57
C LEU A 73 -7.32 11.29 -18.90
N PHE A 74 -7.30 11.36 -17.57
CA PHE A 74 -8.36 11.95 -16.77
C PHE A 74 -7.75 12.65 -15.57
N ILE A 75 -8.26 13.83 -15.24
CA ILE A 75 -7.93 14.56 -14.03
C ILE A 75 -9.22 15.09 -13.42
N LYS A 76 -9.42 14.90 -12.12
CA LYS A 76 -10.52 15.49 -11.35
C LYS A 76 -10.08 15.97 -9.99
N GLN A 77 -10.52 17.18 -9.64
CA GLN A 77 -10.30 17.77 -8.32
C GLN A 77 -11.52 17.55 -7.42
N ILE A 78 -11.27 17.18 -6.17
CA ILE A 78 -12.27 17.06 -5.09
C ILE A 78 -11.98 18.13 -4.06
N GLY A 79 -12.92 19.06 -3.90
CA GLY A 79 -12.77 20.24 -3.05
C GLY A 79 -12.65 19.90 -1.55
N LYS A 80 -12.13 20.84 -0.77
CA LYS A 80 -11.89 20.70 0.69
C LYS A 80 -13.15 20.32 1.49
N ARG A 81 -14.31 20.84 1.08
CA ARG A 81 -15.60 20.63 1.78
C ARG A 81 -16.35 19.38 1.35
N GLN A 82 -15.84 18.67 0.33
CA GLN A 82 -16.42 17.40 -0.12
C GLN A 82 -15.77 16.27 0.70
N THR A 83 -16.50 15.76 1.68
CA THR A 83 -16.02 14.74 2.62
C THR A 83 -16.04 13.33 2.01
N ASN A 84 -16.84 13.10 0.97
CA ASN A 84 -16.84 11.88 0.20
C ASN A 84 -16.90 12.17 -1.31
N ALA A 85 -16.49 11.19 -2.11
CA ALA A 85 -16.63 11.24 -3.55
C ALA A 85 -16.83 9.82 -4.09
N ARG A 86 -17.82 9.66 -4.98
CA ARG A 86 -18.03 8.44 -5.75
C ARG A 86 -17.89 8.81 -7.22
N LEU A 87 -16.98 8.15 -7.93
CA LEU A 87 -16.72 8.37 -9.34
C LEU A 87 -16.95 7.09 -10.12
N GLN A 88 -17.54 7.28 -11.29
CA GLN A 88 -17.70 6.25 -12.30
C GLN A 88 -17.05 6.75 -13.58
N LEU A 89 -16.01 6.06 -14.03
CA LEU A 89 -15.30 6.38 -15.27
C LEU A 89 -15.62 5.30 -16.28
N ASN A 90 -16.32 5.66 -17.36
CA ASN A 90 -16.42 4.79 -18.52
C ASN A 90 -15.05 4.78 -19.21
N VAL A 91 -14.50 3.59 -19.44
CA VAL A 91 -13.20 3.39 -20.11
C VAL A 91 -13.32 2.44 -21.30
N ASP A 92 -14.50 2.36 -21.92
CA ASP A 92 -14.79 1.54 -23.11
C ASP A 92 -13.91 1.94 -24.31
N GLU A 93 -13.56 3.22 -24.43
CA GLU A 93 -12.72 3.74 -25.51
C GLU A 93 -11.21 3.62 -25.22
N LEU A 94 -10.82 3.16 -24.03
CA LEU A 94 -9.41 3.00 -23.68
C LEU A 94 -8.90 1.63 -24.13
N PRO A 95 -7.68 1.56 -24.70
CA PRO A 95 -7.06 0.28 -25.03
C PRO A 95 -6.90 -0.64 -23.80
N ASN A 96 -6.98 -1.95 -24.03
CA ASN A 96 -6.62 -2.95 -23.02
C ASN A 96 -5.18 -2.70 -22.53
N GLY A 97 -4.97 -2.75 -21.22
CA GLY A 97 -3.67 -2.43 -20.64
C GLY A 97 -3.72 -2.18 -19.13
N VAL A 98 -2.56 -1.89 -18.55
CA VAL A 98 -2.41 -1.52 -17.14
C VAL A 98 -2.41 0.00 -17.03
N TYR A 99 -3.23 0.49 -16.11
CA TYR A 99 -3.37 1.91 -15.82
C TYR A 99 -3.11 2.18 -14.35
N GLU A 100 -2.61 3.36 -14.05
CA GLU A 100 -2.48 3.87 -12.70
C GLU A 100 -3.59 4.87 -12.42
N LEU A 101 -4.37 4.59 -11.38
CA LEU A 101 -5.25 5.56 -10.76
C LEU A 101 -4.54 6.13 -9.52
N GLU A 102 -4.23 7.41 -9.59
CA GLU A 102 -3.52 8.13 -8.55
C GLU A 102 -4.46 9.09 -7.83
N ILE A 103 -4.35 9.10 -6.49
CA ILE A 103 -5.06 10.03 -5.62
C ILE A 103 -4.02 10.75 -4.79
N ARG A 104 -3.94 12.07 -4.94
CA ARG A 104 -3.02 12.94 -4.20
C ARG A 104 -3.79 13.91 -3.34
N SER A 105 -3.47 13.96 -2.06
CA SER A 105 -3.91 15.05 -1.20
C SER A 105 -2.97 16.26 -1.33
N ALA A 106 -3.53 17.46 -1.20
CA ALA A 106 -2.75 18.67 -0.98
C ALA A 106 -1.81 18.58 0.24
N GLY A 107 -2.13 17.72 1.21
CA GLY A 107 -1.28 17.43 2.37
C GLY A 107 -0.11 16.48 2.10
N GLY A 108 0.17 16.12 0.84
CA GLY A 108 1.32 15.30 0.44
C GLY A 108 1.09 13.79 0.48
N VAL A 109 -0.05 13.32 1.01
CA VAL A 109 -0.41 11.89 0.97
C VAL A 109 -0.75 11.49 -0.46
N ARG A 110 -0.16 10.39 -0.94
CA ARG A 110 -0.35 9.86 -2.29
C ARG A 110 -0.68 8.37 -2.22
N ILE A 111 -1.75 7.95 -2.87
CA ILE A 111 -2.11 6.54 -3.09
C ILE A 111 -2.16 6.30 -4.60
N VAL A 112 -1.48 5.25 -5.06
CA VAL A 112 -1.56 4.79 -6.45
C VAL A 112 -2.14 3.38 -6.45
N LYS A 113 -3.11 3.14 -7.32
CA LYS A 113 -3.72 1.82 -7.54
C LYS A 113 -3.56 1.45 -9.01
N GLN A 114 -3.05 0.25 -9.26
CA GLN A 114 -3.02 -0.30 -10.61
C GLN A 114 -4.37 -0.92 -10.95
N VAL A 115 -4.80 -0.69 -12.17
CA VAL A 115 -6.09 -1.09 -12.70
C VAL A 115 -5.86 -1.76 -14.05
N GLN A 116 -6.21 -3.04 -14.16
CA GLN A 116 -6.13 -3.77 -15.42
C GLN A 116 -7.42 -3.55 -16.20
N LEU A 117 -7.31 -2.97 -17.39
CA LEU A 117 -8.38 -2.90 -18.38
C LEU A 117 -8.18 -4.03 -19.39
N GLY A 118 -9.24 -4.80 -19.64
CA GLY A 118 -9.20 -5.96 -20.50
C GLY A 118 -10.58 -6.57 -20.67
N THR A 119 -10.89 -7.01 -21.89
CA THR A 119 -12.08 -7.80 -22.17
C THR A 119 -11.97 -9.13 -21.41
N THR A 120 -12.92 -9.40 -20.49
CA THR A 120 -13.10 -10.76 -19.97
C THR A 120 -13.74 -11.60 -21.07
N THR A 121 -12.98 -11.96 -22.10
CA THR A 121 -13.39 -13.08 -22.94
C THR A 121 -13.18 -14.32 -22.07
N PRO A 122 -14.24 -15.05 -21.68
CA PRO A 122 -14.04 -16.29 -20.95
C PRO A 122 -13.24 -17.23 -21.85
N THR A 123 -11.99 -17.48 -21.51
CA THR A 123 -11.21 -18.56 -22.10
C THR A 123 -11.91 -19.84 -21.68
N ILE A 124 -12.75 -20.40 -22.55
CA ILE A 124 -13.31 -21.74 -22.34
C ILE A 124 -12.11 -22.68 -22.24
N PRO A 125 -11.87 -23.34 -21.09
CA PRO A 125 -10.75 -24.25 -20.98
C PRO A 125 -10.99 -25.39 -21.98
N THR A 126 -10.11 -25.54 -22.96
CA THR A 126 -10.11 -26.67 -23.88
C THR A 126 -10.00 -27.94 -23.04
N GLY A 127 -11.10 -28.70 -22.96
CA GLY A 127 -11.19 -29.89 -22.13
C GLY A 127 -10.06 -30.86 -22.43
N ARG A 128 -9.31 -31.25 -21.39
CA ARG A 128 -8.30 -32.30 -21.50
C ARG A 128 -9.02 -33.63 -21.74
N LEU A 129 -9.03 -34.11 -22.98
CA LEU A 129 -9.44 -35.47 -23.30
C LEU A 129 -8.32 -36.41 -22.83
N VAL A 130 -8.61 -37.23 -21.81
CA VAL A 130 -7.72 -38.31 -21.39
C VAL A 130 -8.20 -39.58 -22.09
N ALA A 131 -7.38 -40.12 -22.98
CA ALA A 131 -7.57 -41.46 -23.51
C ALA A 131 -7.07 -42.48 -22.47
N ILE A 132 -7.89 -43.48 -22.18
CA ILE A 132 -7.52 -44.67 -21.40
C ILE A 132 -7.34 -45.83 -22.38
N ASN A 133 -6.23 -46.55 -22.26
CA ASN A 133 -5.89 -47.76 -23.02
C ASN A 133 -5.83 -48.92 -22.03
#